data_AF-A0A2V7Q1K5-F1
#
_entry.id   AF-A0A2V7Q1K5-F1
#
_cell.length_a   1.000
_cell.length_b   1.000
_cell.length_c   1.000
_cell.angle_alpha   90.00
_cell.angle_beta   90.00
_cell.angle_gamma   90.00
#
_symmetry.space_group_name_H-M   'P 1'
#
loop_
_entity.id
_entity.type
_entity.pdbx_description
1 polymer ?
#
loop_
_entity_poly.entity_id
_entity_poly.type
_entity_poly.pdbx_seq_one_letter_code
_entity_poly.pdbx_strand_id
1 'polypeptide(L)'
;MDRRIPRRALHGHHGLDLHGRPARAGAGEGEGGGARRRGVTNVTFEVVQREYAKLRPQLPRFCGCETCRGDVLVFALNRLAPNYVSTPQGEVLVELRLDSDQEKAKLDVALLEGFRKVGLAPRCGARPVQLM
;
A
#
# COMPACT_ATOMS: atom_id res chain seq x y z
N MET A 1 -25.24 -6.84 -21.41
CA MET A 1 -25.88 -5.60 -20.91
C MET A 1 -24.79 -4.57 -20.70
N ASP A 2 -24.32 -3.97 -21.79
CA ASP A 2 -23.24 -2.98 -21.78
C ASP A 2 -23.79 -1.59 -21.44
N ARG A 3 -23.21 -0.93 -20.44
CA ARG A 3 -23.49 0.49 -20.18
C ARG A 3 -22.31 1.33 -20.68
N ARG A 4 -22.56 2.13 -21.72
CA ARG A 4 -21.65 3.19 -22.20
C ARG A 4 -21.68 4.36 -21.21
N ILE A 5 -20.53 4.73 -20.64
CA ILE A 5 -20.39 5.94 -19.81
C ILE A 5 -19.79 7.06 -20.69
N PRO A 6 -20.41 8.24 -20.77
CA PRO A 6 -19.90 9.36 -21.57
C PRO A 6 -18.71 10.09 -20.90
N ARG A 7 -17.93 10.78 -21.74
CA ARG A 7 -16.67 11.48 -21.43
C ARG A 7 -16.91 12.78 -20.63
N ARG A 8 -16.34 12.84 -19.41
CA ARG A 8 -15.89 14.03 -18.60
C ARG A 8 -16.92 15.17 -18.40
N ALA A 9 -17.01 15.89 -17.28
CA ALA A 9 -16.59 15.84 -15.87
C ALA A 9 -17.12 17.16 -15.29
N LEU A 10 -17.61 17.21 -14.04
CA LEU A 10 -17.71 18.46 -13.24
C LEU A 10 -18.23 18.16 -11.82
N HIS A 11 -17.50 17.37 -11.01
CA HIS A 11 -17.59 17.50 -9.56
C HIS A 11 -16.20 17.31 -8.98
N GLY A 12 -15.61 18.44 -8.57
CA GLY A 12 -14.36 18.47 -7.84
C GLY A 12 -14.57 17.86 -6.47
N HIS A 13 -14.26 16.57 -6.34
CA HIS A 13 -14.11 15.96 -5.04
C HIS A 13 -12.74 16.36 -4.51
N HIS A 14 -12.78 17.21 -3.47
CA HIS A 14 -11.67 17.49 -2.59
C HIS A 14 -10.85 16.21 -2.38
N GLY A 15 -9.55 16.31 -2.67
CA GLY A 15 -8.61 15.25 -2.35
C GLY A 15 -8.74 14.92 -0.87
N LEU A 16 -9.39 13.80 -0.57
CA LEU A 16 -9.08 13.07 0.64
C LEU A 16 -7.66 12.55 0.41
N ASP A 17 -6.69 13.37 0.76
CA ASP A 17 -5.29 12.97 0.91
C ASP A 17 -5.24 11.91 2.02
N LEU A 18 -5.53 10.65 1.65
CA LEU A 18 -5.29 9.46 2.47
C LEU A 18 -3.80 9.16 2.62
N HIS A 19 -2.94 9.93 1.95
CA HIS A 19 -1.50 9.90 2.12
C HIS A 19 -1.02 11.31 2.44
N GLY A 20 -0.82 11.56 3.73
CA GLY A 20 -0.24 12.79 4.22
C GLY A 20 1.14 13.04 3.60
N ARG A 21 1.19 13.91 2.60
CA ARG A 21 2.38 14.73 2.36
C ARG A 21 2.11 16.08 3.00
N PRO A 22 2.94 16.55 3.94
CA PRO A 22 2.78 17.90 4.44
C PRO A 22 3.04 18.87 3.28
N ALA A 23 2.05 19.72 3.01
CA ALA A 23 2.28 20.96 2.29
C ALA A 23 3.44 21.69 2.98
N ARG A 24 4.50 21.97 2.21
CA ARG A 24 5.57 22.87 2.66
C ARG A 24 4.96 24.26 2.76
N ALA A 25 4.76 24.74 3.98
CA ALA A 25 4.47 26.14 4.26
C ALA A 25 5.25 26.55 5.52
N GLY A 26 6.09 27.57 5.33
CA GLY A 26 6.61 28.58 6.25
C GLY A 26 6.73 28.30 7.75
N ALA A 27 7.96 28.52 8.23
CA ALA A 27 8.35 29.12 9.51
C ALA A 27 7.23 29.51 10.50
N GLY A 28 7.37 29.01 11.73
CA GLY A 28 6.64 29.46 12.90
C GLY A 28 6.94 28.56 14.11
N GLU A 29 7.83 29.02 14.98
CA GLU A 29 8.05 28.47 16.32
C GLU A 29 6.75 28.58 17.15
N GLY A 30 6.41 27.54 17.92
CA GLY A 30 5.26 27.58 18.81
C GLY A 30 4.85 26.20 19.32
N GLU A 31 5.01 26.03 20.63
CA GLU A 31 4.55 24.89 21.42
C GLU A 31 3.06 24.61 21.24
N GLY A 32 2.72 23.32 21.21
CA GLY A 32 1.34 22.85 21.17
C GLY A 32 1.26 21.49 20.52
N GLY A 33 1.21 20.44 21.33
CA GLY A 33 0.90 19.07 20.93
C GLY A 33 -0.52 18.95 20.38
N GLY A 34 -0.77 19.57 19.23
CA GLY A 34 -2.00 19.41 18.48
C GLY A 34 -1.97 18.03 17.85
N ALA A 35 -2.56 17.06 18.52
CA ALA A 35 -2.90 15.77 17.92
C ALA A 35 -3.77 16.05 16.70
N ARG A 36 -3.14 16.14 15.51
CA ARG A 36 -3.83 16.13 14.23
C ARG A 36 -4.77 14.93 14.31
N ARG A 37 -6.08 15.16 14.17
CA ARG A 37 -7.06 14.07 14.08
C ARG A 37 -6.63 13.21 12.89
N ARG A 38 -5.85 12.17 13.14
CA ARG A 38 -5.55 11.15 12.13
C ARG A 38 -6.89 10.49 11.85
N GLY A 39 -7.28 10.50 10.58
CA GLY A 39 -8.40 9.69 10.11
C GLY A 39 -8.11 8.21 10.35
N VAL A 40 -9.04 7.36 9.94
CA VAL A 40 -8.82 5.92 9.97
C VAL A 40 -7.71 5.55 8.97
N THR A 41 -6.65 4.89 9.43
CA THR A 41 -5.58 4.32 8.58
C THR A 41 -5.63 2.79 8.60
N ASN A 42 -5.12 2.16 7.54
CA ASN A 42 -4.91 0.71 7.49
C ASN A 42 -3.43 0.41 7.75
N VAL A 43 -3.09 -0.08 8.94
CA VAL A 43 -1.71 -0.38 9.33
C VAL A 43 -1.12 -1.49 8.46
N THR A 44 -1.93 -2.48 8.06
CA THR A 44 -1.49 -3.56 7.16
C THR A 44 -1.03 -3.01 5.82
N PHE A 45 -1.67 -1.95 5.29
CA PHE A 45 -1.23 -1.30 4.06
C PHE A 45 0.19 -0.74 4.18
N GLU A 46 0.51 -0.11 5.31
CA GLU A 46 1.82 0.48 5.56
C GLU A 46 2.89 -0.60 5.72
N VAL A 47 2.60 -1.66 6.48
CA VAL A 47 3.51 -2.80 6.68
C VAL A 47 3.79 -3.52 5.36
N VAL A 48 2.75 -3.83 4.57
CA VAL A 48 2.90 -4.51 3.27
C VAL A 48 3.77 -3.69 2.30
N GLN A 49 3.67 -2.36 2.32
CA GLN A 49 4.54 -1.51 1.50
C GLN A 49 6.01 -1.58 1.93
N ARG A 50 6.28 -1.66 3.25
CA ARG A 50 7.64 -1.82 3.78
C ARG A 50 8.21 -3.19 3.38
N GLU A 51 7.42 -4.26 3.53
CA GLU A 51 7.86 -5.62 3.17
C GLU A 51 8.07 -5.77 1.66
N TYR A 52 7.20 -5.18 0.82
CA TYR A 52 7.43 -5.13 -0.63
C TYR A 52 8.79 -4.51 -0.97
N ALA A 53 9.13 -3.39 -0.32
CA ALA A 53 10.39 -2.69 -0.56
C ALA A 53 11.62 -3.53 -0.14
N LYS A 54 11.48 -4.39 0.87
CA LYS A 54 12.53 -5.33 1.32
C LYS A 54 12.68 -6.54 0.38
N LEU A 55 11.57 -7.06 -0.13
CA LEU A 55 11.59 -8.24 -1.02
C LEU A 55 11.97 -7.90 -2.47
N ARG A 56 11.54 -6.72 -2.97
CA ARG A 56 11.74 -6.34 -4.38
C ARG A 56 13.21 -6.44 -4.86
N PRO A 57 14.24 -6.00 -4.12
CA PRO A 57 15.64 -6.13 -4.54
C PRO A 57 16.09 -7.58 -4.79
N GLN A 58 15.46 -8.55 -4.13
CA GLN A 58 15.77 -9.98 -4.26
C GLN A 58 15.21 -10.58 -5.56
N LEU A 59 14.34 -9.85 -6.26
CA LEU A 59 13.67 -10.26 -7.50
C LEU A 59 14.09 -9.36 -8.68
N PRO A 60 15.35 -9.39 -9.15
CA PRO A 60 15.86 -8.47 -10.17
C PRO A 60 15.14 -8.59 -11.52
N ARG A 61 14.59 -9.77 -11.83
CA ARG A 61 13.87 -10.04 -13.09
C ARG A 61 12.45 -9.46 -13.12
N PHE A 62 11.89 -9.06 -11.97
CA PHE A 62 10.53 -8.54 -11.88
C PHE A 62 10.44 -7.08 -12.35
N CYS A 63 9.38 -6.72 -13.09
CA CYS A 63 9.15 -5.34 -13.50
C CYS A 63 8.78 -4.46 -12.29
N GLY A 64 9.59 -3.44 -11.98
CA GLY A 64 9.41 -2.58 -10.81
C GLY A 64 8.55 -1.33 -11.01
N CYS A 65 7.85 -1.18 -12.15
CA CYS A 65 7.04 0.01 -12.42
C CYS A 65 5.87 0.17 -11.43
N GLU A 66 5.31 1.37 -11.33
CA GLU A 66 4.19 1.66 -10.42
C GLU A 66 2.96 0.78 -10.66
N THR A 67 2.71 0.37 -11.90
CA THR A 67 1.63 -0.56 -12.24
C THR A 67 1.88 -1.94 -11.62
N CYS A 68 3.03 -2.56 -11.89
CA CYS A 68 3.34 -3.88 -11.33
C CYS A 68 3.47 -3.87 -9.81
N ARG A 69 4.03 -2.78 -9.25
CA ARG A 69 4.04 -2.56 -7.80
C ARG A 69 2.61 -2.53 -7.25
N GLY A 70 1.75 -1.69 -7.81
CA GLY A 70 0.35 -1.57 -7.41
C GLY A 70 -0.39 -2.90 -7.51
N ASP A 71 -0.17 -3.67 -8.57
CA ASP A 71 -0.79 -4.97 -8.79
C ASP A 71 -0.41 -5.99 -7.72
N VAL A 72 0.87 -6.02 -7.31
CA VAL A 72 1.34 -6.89 -6.21
C VAL A 72 0.73 -6.47 -4.88
N LEU A 73 0.73 -5.17 -4.58
CA LEU A 73 0.15 -4.65 -3.34
C LEU A 73 -1.35 -4.96 -3.26
N VAL A 74 -2.10 -4.71 -4.33
CA VAL A 74 -3.54 -5.04 -4.40
C VAL A 74 -3.77 -6.55 -4.27
N PHE A 75 -2.94 -7.37 -4.92
CA PHE A 75 -3.05 -8.82 -4.81
C PHE A 75 -2.89 -9.31 -3.37
N ALA A 76 -1.88 -8.79 -2.66
CA ALA A 76 -1.58 -9.15 -1.28
C ALA A 76 -2.65 -8.62 -0.31
N LEU A 77 -3.02 -7.35 -0.40
CA LEU A 77 -3.97 -6.71 0.52
C LEU A 77 -5.37 -7.35 0.46
N ASN A 78 -5.80 -7.82 -0.71
CA ASN A 78 -7.07 -8.54 -0.85
C ASN A 78 -7.07 -9.93 -0.19
N ARG A 79 -5.91 -10.45 0.21
CA ARG A 79 -5.74 -11.76 0.86
C ARG A 79 -5.37 -11.65 2.34
N LEU A 80 -5.02 -10.45 2.80
CA LEU A 80 -4.62 -10.17 4.16
C LEU A 80 -5.78 -9.52 4.92
N ALA A 81 -5.85 -9.76 6.23
CA ALA A 81 -6.82 -9.07 7.07
C ALA A 81 -6.46 -7.58 7.17
N PRO A 82 -7.38 -6.65 6.85
CA PRO A 82 -7.11 -5.24 7.03
C PRO A 82 -7.18 -4.86 8.51
N ASN A 83 -6.25 -4.01 8.98
CA ASN A 83 -6.24 -3.52 10.35
C ASN A 83 -6.42 -2.00 10.35
N TYR A 84 -7.66 -1.58 10.51
CA TYR A 84 -8.03 -0.17 10.53
C TYR A 84 -7.96 0.42 11.93
N VAL A 85 -7.25 1.53 12.10
CA VAL A 85 -7.06 2.21 13.38
C VAL A 85 -7.25 3.72 13.23
N SER A 86 -7.77 4.37 14.28
CA SER A 86 -7.96 5.83 14.33
C SER A 86 -7.08 6.52 15.37
N THR A 87 -6.34 5.75 16.16
CA THR A 87 -5.51 6.26 17.28
C THR A 87 -4.05 5.85 17.10
N PRO A 88 -3.08 6.72 17.46
CA PRO A 88 -1.65 6.37 17.42
C PRO A 88 -1.29 5.14 18.26
N GLN A 89 -1.93 4.96 19.41
CA GLN A 89 -1.67 3.80 20.29
C GLN A 89 -2.10 2.48 19.62
N GLY A 90 -3.25 2.51 18.93
CA GLY A 90 -3.72 1.38 18.14
C GLY A 90 -2.79 1.06 16.96
N GLU A 91 -2.22 2.08 16.31
CA GLU A 91 -1.23 1.92 15.23
C GLU A 91 -0.02 1.12 15.71
N VAL A 92 0.59 1.54 16.83
CA VAL A 92 1.75 0.86 17.43
C VAL A 92 1.42 -0.57 17.86
N LEU A 93 0.27 -0.79 18.51
CA LEU A 93 -0.13 -2.12 18.97
C LEU A 93 -0.31 -3.10 17.79
N VAL A 94 -0.94 -2.64 16.71
CA VAL A 94 -1.13 -3.44 15.50
C VAL A 94 0.19 -3.71 14.80
N GLU A 95 1.07 -2.71 14.71
CA GLU A 95 2.40 -2.89 14.11
C GLU A 95 3.22 -3.95 14.85
N LEU A 96 3.27 -3.90 16.19
CA LEU A 96 3.94 -4.91 17.01
C LEU A 96 3.37 -6.33 16.80
N ARG A 97 2.05 -6.45 16.62
CA ARG A 97 1.40 -7.73 16.33
C ARG A 97 1.79 -8.26 14.94
N LEU A 98 1.79 -7.38 13.94
CA LEU A 98 2.18 -7.72 12.57
C LEU A 98 3.67 -8.07 12.48
N ASP A 99 4.47 -7.65 13.46
CA ASP A 99 5.88 -7.99 13.60
C ASP A 99 6.15 -9.40 14.14
N SER A 100 5.14 -10.13 14.60
CA SER A 100 5.30 -11.53 14.99
C SER A 100 5.68 -12.42 13.80
N ASP A 101 6.47 -13.48 14.05
CA ASP A 101 6.96 -14.39 12.99
C ASP A 101 5.82 -14.98 12.15
N GLN A 102 4.71 -15.34 12.80
CA GLN A 102 3.56 -15.92 12.11
C GLN A 102 2.89 -14.90 11.17
N GLU A 103 2.72 -13.65 11.60
CA GLU A 103 2.09 -12.61 10.77
C GLU A 103 3.04 -12.17 9.65
N LYS A 104 4.34 -12.02 9.94
CA LYS A 104 5.37 -11.77 8.92
C LYS A 104 5.38 -12.84 7.84
N ALA A 105 5.38 -14.11 8.21
CA ALA A 105 5.33 -15.21 7.25
C ALA A 105 4.09 -15.14 6.34
N LYS A 106 2.92 -14.76 6.87
CA LYS A 106 1.70 -14.58 6.06
C LYS A 106 1.85 -13.42 5.07
N LEU A 107 2.42 -12.30 5.51
CA LEU A 107 2.69 -11.13 4.65
C LEU A 107 3.64 -11.51 3.51
N ASP A 108 4.73 -12.20 3.83
CA ASP A 108 5.75 -12.62 2.87
C ASP A 108 5.18 -13.58 1.83
N VAL A 109 4.44 -14.60 2.26
CA VAL A 109 3.78 -15.55 1.35
C VAL A 109 2.83 -14.81 0.40
N ALA A 110 1.98 -13.92 0.92
CA ALA A 110 1.04 -13.16 0.10
C ALA A 110 1.76 -12.26 -0.94
N LEU A 111 2.87 -11.64 -0.55
CA LEU A 111 3.70 -10.83 -1.45
C LEU A 111 4.40 -11.69 -2.50
N LEU A 112 5.01 -12.80 -2.12
CA LEU A 112 5.69 -13.73 -3.05
C LEU A 112 4.72 -14.31 -4.08
N GLU A 113 3.52 -14.71 -3.65
CA GLU A 113 2.46 -15.12 -4.56
C GLU A 113 2.03 -13.98 -5.51
N GLY A 114 1.96 -12.76 -4.99
CA GLY A 114 1.67 -11.57 -5.79
C GLY A 114 2.73 -11.31 -6.86
N PHE A 115 4.01 -11.35 -6.48
CA PHE A 115 5.13 -11.24 -7.41
C PHE A 115 5.05 -12.30 -8.50
N ARG A 116 4.81 -13.57 -8.13
CA ARG A 116 4.66 -14.67 -9.08
C ARG A 116 3.51 -14.43 -10.05
N LYS A 117 2.33 -14.06 -9.55
CA LYS A 117 1.14 -13.86 -10.38
C LYS A 117 1.30 -12.70 -11.35
N VAL A 118 1.82 -11.56 -10.87
CA VAL A 118 2.03 -10.35 -11.68
C VAL A 118 3.20 -10.54 -12.65
N GLY A 119 4.26 -11.24 -12.24
CA GLY A 119 5.41 -11.56 -13.09
C GLY A 119 5.04 -12.41 -14.29
N LEU A 120 4.10 -13.34 -14.15
CA LEU A 120 3.61 -14.20 -15.23
C LEU A 120 2.75 -13.45 -16.28
N ALA A 121 2.03 -12.40 -15.87
CA ALA A 121 1.12 -11.67 -16.76
C ALA A 121 1.05 -10.18 -16.37
N PRO A 122 2.12 -9.40 -16.61
CA PRO A 122 2.16 -8.00 -16.23
C PRO A 122 1.25 -7.16 -17.14
N ARG A 123 0.49 -6.24 -16.55
CA ARG A 123 -0.44 -5.35 -17.29
C ARG A 123 0.25 -4.18 -17.99
N CYS A 124 1.52 -3.92 -17.66
CA CYS A 124 2.31 -2.83 -18.23
C CYS A 124 3.02 -3.17 -19.55
N GLY A 125 2.79 -4.37 -20.11
CA GLY A 125 3.44 -4.82 -21.36
C GLY A 125 4.88 -5.34 -21.19
N ALA A 126 5.38 -5.46 -19.96
CA ALA A 126 6.66 -6.11 -19.69
C ALA A 126 6.64 -7.59 -20.12
N ARG A 127 7.82 -8.15 -20.41
CA ARG A 127 7.92 -9.58 -20.76
C ARG A 127 7.56 -10.44 -19.53
N PRO A 128 6.71 -11.46 -19.68
CA PRO A 128 6.45 -12.43 -18.63
C PRO A 128 7.73 -13.05 -18.09
N VAL A 129 7.82 -13.17 -16.77
CA VAL A 129 8.92 -13.82 -16.06
C VAL A 129 8.38 -14.87 -15.10
N GLN A 130 8.96 -16.07 -15.17
CA GLN A 130 8.76 -17.09 -14.17
C GLN A 130 9.65 -16.74 -12.97
N LEU A 131 9.03 -16.33 -11.87
CA LEU A 131 9.67 -16.23 -10.55
C LEU A 131 9.45 -17.58 -9.85
N MET A 132 10.50 -18.10 -9.19
CA MET A 132 10.52 -19.45 -8.61
C MET A 132 9.36 -19.66 -7.63
#